data_AF-A0A2E6C8M8-F1
#
_entry.id   AF-A0A2E6C8M8-F1
#
_cell.length_a   1.000
_cell.length_b   1.000
_cell.length_c   1.000
_cell.angle_alpha   90.00
_cell.angle_beta   90.00
_cell.angle_gamma   90.00
#
_symmetry.space_group_name_H-M   'P 1'
#
loop_
_entity.id
_entity.type
_entity.pdbx_description
1 polymer ?
#
loop_
_entity_poly.entity_id
_entity_poly.type
_entity_poly.pdbx_seq_one_letter_code
_entity_poly.pdbx_strand_id
1 'polypeptide(L)'
;MSKARDLANLISQGNPLSDGAISVSEISDLTASAAELNQVVGATSPLQTQLDNISVTSGSLTKTFVQNETADITLSQGITSAPVVSATKEVPQTGVSTKGNWDVNSTASNYDFHNTAANVTLTPVGFNISNYSNKKEYSLNTSQAGSAYDIFFKPDGTKMFLANGSGSGTNNLVTYNLSTAWDVTTASYDASEVYDTSSTVSYANGLWFKPDGTYVYLTNNGNSGVISYYLTTAWDVSTASSLATETLTSMSNDPRGINLKPDGT
;
A
#
# COMPACT_ATOMS: atom_id res chain seq x y z
N MET A 1 -41.16 25.48 26.03
CA MET A 1 -39.99 26.39 26.04
C MET A 1 -38.75 25.51 26.01
N SER A 2 -37.76 25.84 25.17
CA SER A 2 -36.57 24.99 25.01
C SER A 2 -35.80 24.89 26.33
N LYS A 3 -35.40 23.68 26.73
CA LYS A 3 -34.59 23.43 27.94
C LYS A 3 -33.28 24.26 27.95
N ALA A 4 -32.77 24.63 26.77
CA ALA A 4 -31.61 25.51 26.63
C ALA A 4 -31.88 26.95 27.11
N ARG A 5 -33.14 27.43 26.96
CA ARG A 5 -33.53 28.79 27.36
C ARG A 5 -33.70 28.91 28.88
N ASP A 6 -34.14 27.85 29.54
CA ASP A 6 -34.27 27.80 30.99
C ASP A 6 -32.89 27.70 31.69
N LEU A 7 -31.93 26.97 31.09
CA LEU A 7 -30.55 26.88 31.59
C LEU A 7 -29.78 28.20 31.42
N ALA A 8 -29.92 28.86 30.27
CA ALA A 8 -29.33 30.19 30.03
C ALA A 8 -29.90 31.25 30.99
N ASN A 9 -31.20 31.19 31.29
CA ASN A 9 -31.84 32.08 32.26
C ASN A 9 -31.32 31.86 33.68
N LEU A 10 -31.09 30.60 34.10
CA LEU A 10 -30.58 30.28 35.44
C LEU A 10 -29.14 30.78 35.66
N ILE A 11 -28.29 30.66 34.64
CA ILE A 11 -26.91 31.17 34.66
C ILE A 11 -26.90 32.71 34.60
N SER A 12 -27.77 33.32 33.79
CA SER A 12 -27.87 34.79 33.66
C SER A 12 -28.33 35.50 34.95
N GLN A 13 -28.97 34.76 35.86
CA GLN A 13 -29.36 35.25 37.19
C GLN A 13 -28.24 35.15 38.24
N GLY A 14 -27.02 34.75 37.83
CA GLY A 14 -25.84 34.76 38.69
C GLY A 14 -25.77 33.63 39.71
N ASN A 15 -26.59 32.58 39.56
CA ASN A 15 -26.52 31.39 40.41
C ASN A 15 -25.37 30.49 39.93
N PRO A 16 -24.27 30.32 40.69
CA PRO A 16 -23.22 29.40 40.31
C PRO A 16 -23.75 27.96 40.35
N LEU A 17 -23.58 27.22 39.27
CA LEU A 17 -23.88 25.79 39.23
C LEU A 17 -22.77 25.04 39.97
N SER A 18 -23.13 24.24 40.97
CA SER A 18 -22.18 23.36 41.67
C SER A 18 -21.71 22.24 40.76
N ASP A 19 -20.51 21.72 41.00
CA ASP A 19 -20.00 20.54 40.29
C ASP A 19 -20.96 19.35 40.44
N GLY A 20 -21.31 18.69 39.34
CA GLY A 20 -22.33 17.63 39.29
C GLY A 20 -23.80 18.08 39.22
N ALA A 21 -24.10 19.37 39.10
CA ALA A 21 -25.49 19.89 39.02
C ALA A 21 -26.19 19.67 37.66
N ILE A 22 -25.47 19.21 36.63
CA ILE A 22 -26.02 18.92 35.31
C ILE A 22 -25.79 17.43 35.02
N SER A 23 -26.88 16.68 34.84
CA SER A 23 -26.83 15.27 34.43
C SER A 23 -26.62 15.12 32.92
N VAL A 24 -26.00 14.02 32.49
CA VAL A 24 -25.76 13.72 31.05
C VAL A 24 -27.07 13.69 30.25
N SER A 25 -28.18 13.29 30.89
CA SER A 25 -29.52 13.31 30.29
C SER A 25 -30.12 14.71 30.07
N GLU A 26 -29.55 15.75 30.69
CA GLU A 26 -30.00 17.14 30.52
C GLU A 26 -29.28 17.85 29.36
N ILE A 27 -28.19 17.27 28.86
CA ILE A 27 -27.40 17.78 27.72
C ILE A 27 -27.50 16.91 26.47
N SER A 28 -28.09 15.71 26.56
CA SER A 28 -28.13 14.72 25.47
C SER A 28 -28.84 15.19 24.20
N ASP A 29 -29.75 16.17 24.32
CA ASP A 29 -30.58 16.67 23.23
C ASP A 29 -30.21 18.12 22.82
N LEU A 30 -29.09 18.65 23.33
CA LEU A 30 -28.57 19.95 22.91
C LEU A 30 -27.93 19.82 21.52
N THR A 31 -28.61 20.35 20.51
CA THR A 31 -28.06 20.49 19.16
C THR A 31 -27.54 21.91 18.97
N ALA A 32 -26.28 22.06 18.56
CA ALA A 32 -25.73 23.33 18.10
C ALA A 32 -25.81 23.39 16.57
N SER A 33 -26.25 24.53 16.03
CA SER A 33 -26.14 24.83 14.61
C SER A 33 -24.68 25.08 14.21
N ALA A 34 -24.36 24.95 12.93
CA ALA A 34 -23.03 25.28 12.40
C ALA A 34 -22.61 26.75 12.69
N ALA A 35 -23.59 27.67 12.80
CA ALA A 35 -23.34 29.06 13.16
C ALA A 35 -22.99 29.24 14.65
N GLU A 36 -23.58 28.44 15.54
CA GLU A 36 -23.28 28.45 16.97
C GLU A 36 -21.92 27.79 17.26
N LEU A 37 -21.57 26.73 16.53
CA LEU A 37 -20.25 26.10 16.57
C LEU A 37 -19.12 27.06 16.15
N ASN A 38 -19.36 27.92 15.17
CA ASN A 38 -18.39 28.93 14.72
C ASN A 38 -18.10 30.02 15.77
N GLN A 39 -18.92 30.15 16.83
CA GLN A 39 -18.69 31.12 17.91
C GLN A 39 -18.00 30.51 19.14
N VAL A 40 -17.80 29.18 19.18
CA VAL A 40 -17.08 28.51 20.27
C VAL A 40 -15.57 28.66 20.06
N VAL A 41 -15.02 29.76 20.56
CA VAL A 41 -13.57 30.00 20.55
C VAL A 41 -12.88 28.97 21.46
N GLY A 42 -12.07 28.08 20.87
CA GLY A 42 -11.21 27.13 21.59
C GLY A 42 -11.49 25.64 21.35
N ALA A 43 -12.60 25.26 20.71
CA ALA A 43 -12.91 23.86 20.38
C ALA A 43 -12.16 23.33 19.13
N THR A 44 -11.47 24.21 18.39
CA THR A 44 -10.77 23.86 17.15
C THR A 44 -9.39 23.24 17.39
N SER A 45 -8.79 23.35 18.58
CA SER A 45 -7.33 23.20 18.68
C SER A 45 -6.76 21.79 18.43
N PRO A 46 -7.43 20.66 18.74
CA PRO A 46 -6.86 19.34 18.43
C PRO A 46 -7.31 18.79 17.08
N LEU A 47 -8.60 18.91 16.74
CA LEU A 47 -9.17 18.39 15.50
C LEU A 47 -8.75 19.23 14.29
N GLN A 48 -8.74 20.57 14.41
CA GLN A 48 -8.24 21.43 13.33
C GLN A 48 -6.75 21.20 13.12
N THR A 49 -5.95 21.09 14.19
CA THR A 49 -4.53 20.76 14.07
C THR A 49 -4.29 19.36 13.49
N GLN A 50 -5.12 18.37 13.82
CA GLN A 50 -5.07 17.07 13.17
C GLN A 50 -5.40 17.18 11.67
N LEU A 51 -6.41 17.97 11.30
CA LEU A 51 -6.83 18.20 9.92
C LEU A 51 -5.78 18.98 9.11
N ASP A 52 -5.19 20.02 9.71
CA ASP A 52 -4.13 20.85 9.14
C ASP A 52 -2.82 20.05 8.97
N ASN A 53 -2.60 19.04 9.82
CA ASN A 53 -1.47 18.12 9.73
C ASN A 53 -1.70 16.94 8.77
N ILE A 54 -2.89 16.80 8.16
CA ILE A 54 -3.09 15.90 7.02
C ILE A 54 -2.42 16.56 5.82
N SER A 55 -1.11 16.36 5.69
CA SER A 55 -0.42 16.68 4.44
C SER A 55 -0.90 15.70 3.37
N VAL A 56 -1.80 16.18 2.50
CA VAL A 56 -2.22 15.46 1.28
C VAL A 56 -1.18 15.58 0.15
N THR A 57 -0.11 16.34 0.38
CA THR A 57 0.95 16.57 -0.61
C THR A 57 1.94 15.43 -0.58
N SER A 58 1.79 14.49 -1.51
CA SER A 58 2.72 13.36 -1.66
C SER A 58 4.00 13.70 -2.42
N GLY A 59 4.14 14.91 -2.97
CA GLY A 59 5.36 15.39 -3.63
C GLY A 59 5.25 16.84 -4.08
N SER A 60 6.38 17.55 -4.22
CA SER A 60 6.44 18.94 -4.65
C SER A 60 7.67 19.21 -5.52
N LEU A 61 7.55 20.10 -6.51
CA LEU A 61 8.66 20.58 -7.33
C LEU A 61 8.60 22.10 -7.47
N THR A 62 9.67 22.78 -7.05
CA THR A 62 9.87 24.21 -7.30
C THR A 62 11.01 24.37 -8.30
N LYS A 63 10.70 24.84 -9.51
CA LYS A 63 11.66 24.94 -10.60
C LYS A 63 11.28 26.07 -11.57
N THR A 64 12.30 26.72 -12.14
CA THR A 64 12.14 27.58 -13.32
C THR A 64 12.15 26.71 -14.57
N PHE A 65 11.08 26.75 -15.35
CA PHE A 65 10.95 25.98 -16.59
C PHE A 65 11.34 26.81 -17.81
N VAL A 66 12.01 26.18 -18.78
CA VAL A 66 12.10 26.70 -20.15
C VAL A 66 10.98 26.15 -21.03
N GLN A 67 10.76 26.74 -22.21
CA GLN A 67 9.68 26.32 -23.10
C GLN A 67 9.81 24.84 -23.47
N ASN A 68 8.71 24.09 -23.33
CA ASN A 68 8.60 22.65 -23.58
C ASN A 68 9.47 21.75 -22.68
N GLU A 69 10.02 22.29 -21.58
CA GLU A 69 10.73 21.47 -20.60
C GLU A 69 9.77 20.57 -19.82
N THR A 70 10.14 19.31 -19.68
CA THR A 70 9.45 18.33 -18.84
C THR A 70 10.22 18.11 -17.54
N ALA A 71 9.52 17.91 -16.43
CA ALA A 71 10.14 17.55 -15.16
C ALA A 71 9.27 16.56 -14.38
N ASP A 72 9.92 15.75 -13.55
CA ASP A 72 9.28 14.74 -12.73
C ASP A 72 9.08 15.22 -11.28
N ILE A 73 7.97 14.84 -10.68
CA ILE A 73 7.72 14.97 -9.24
C ILE A 73 7.83 13.58 -8.62
N THR A 74 8.87 13.36 -7.82
CA THR A 74 9.01 12.13 -7.05
C THR A 74 8.06 12.15 -5.87
N LEU A 75 7.22 11.13 -5.75
CA LEU A 75 6.34 10.98 -4.60
C LEU A 75 7.10 10.38 -3.40
N SER A 76 6.80 10.87 -2.19
CA SER A 76 7.34 10.34 -0.94
C SER A 76 6.80 8.95 -0.59
N GLN A 77 5.67 8.56 -1.18
CA GLN A 77 5.01 7.28 -1.00
C GLN A 77 4.12 6.93 -2.19
N GLY A 78 3.76 5.66 -2.34
CA GLY A 78 2.74 5.24 -3.29
C GLY A 78 1.37 5.79 -2.91
N ILE A 79 0.59 6.18 -3.92
CA ILE A 79 -0.81 6.62 -3.76
C ILE A 79 -1.74 5.63 -4.47
N THR A 80 -2.91 5.38 -3.90
CA THR A 80 -3.90 4.42 -4.43
C THR A 80 -5.02 5.09 -5.23
N SER A 81 -5.12 6.41 -5.15
CA SER A 81 -6.10 7.23 -5.87
C SER A 81 -5.40 8.14 -6.88
N ALA A 82 -6.12 8.60 -7.90
CA ALA A 82 -5.57 9.51 -8.90
C ALA A 82 -5.01 10.79 -8.23
N PRO A 83 -3.77 11.20 -8.53
CA PRO A 83 -3.19 12.41 -7.94
C PRO A 83 -3.92 13.66 -8.43
N VAL A 84 -4.15 14.61 -7.53
CA VAL A 84 -4.52 15.98 -7.88
C VAL A 84 -3.25 16.82 -7.91
N VAL A 85 -3.01 17.55 -9.00
CA VAL A 85 -1.84 18.42 -9.15
C VAL A 85 -2.27 19.88 -9.21
N SER A 86 -1.69 20.71 -8.35
CA SER A 86 -1.78 22.17 -8.39
C SER A 86 -0.45 22.76 -8.85
N ALA A 87 -0.48 23.79 -9.70
CA ALA A 87 0.70 24.52 -10.13
C ALA A 87 0.58 26.00 -9.74
N THR A 88 1.61 26.52 -9.08
CA THR A 88 1.72 27.94 -8.73
C THR A 88 2.89 28.55 -9.50
N LYS A 89 2.64 29.66 -10.19
CA LYS A 89 3.69 30.44 -10.87
C LYS A 89 3.99 31.68 -10.03
N GLU A 90 5.21 31.75 -9.50
CA GLU A 90 5.73 32.97 -8.90
C GLU A 90 6.08 33.98 -10.01
N VAL A 91 5.57 35.20 -9.90
CA VAL A 91 5.87 36.30 -10.84
C VAL A 91 6.62 37.39 -10.08
N PRO A 92 7.92 37.59 -10.33
CA PRO A 92 8.68 38.68 -9.74
C PRO A 92 8.05 40.02 -10.12
N GLN A 93 7.75 40.87 -9.14
CA GLN A 93 7.27 42.21 -9.39
C GLN A 93 8.43 43.21 -9.34
N THR A 94 8.53 44.08 -10.35
CA THR A 94 9.42 45.25 -10.36
C THR A 94 8.64 46.49 -9.96
N GLY A 95 8.57 46.75 -8.66
CA GLY A 95 8.10 48.04 -8.14
C GLY A 95 9.26 49.05 -8.07
N VAL A 96 9.13 50.20 -8.74
CA VAL A 96 9.96 51.37 -8.41
C VAL A 96 9.25 52.10 -7.27
N SER A 97 9.78 51.98 -6.04
CA SER A 97 9.32 52.85 -4.96
C SER A 97 10.09 54.17 -5.05
N THR A 98 9.40 55.30 -5.25
CA THR A 98 10.01 56.63 -5.14
C THR A 98 10.19 57.08 -3.69
N LYS A 99 9.84 56.26 -2.69
CA LYS A 99 9.85 56.61 -1.24
C LYS A 99 10.18 55.46 -0.27
N GLY A 100 11.05 54.54 -0.65
CA GLY A 100 11.76 53.65 0.29
C GLY A 100 10.99 52.49 0.95
N ASN A 101 9.65 52.43 0.90
CA ASN A 101 8.88 51.33 1.49
C ASN A 101 7.84 50.78 0.51
N TRP A 102 7.71 49.45 0.47
CA TRP A 102 6.65 48.72 -0.25
C TRP A 102 5.29 49.14 0.31
N ASP A 103 4.46 49.78 -0.53
CA ASP A 103 3.11 50.19 -0.13
C ASP A 103 2.15 49.01 -0.39
N VAL A 104 1.97 48.17 0.63
CA VAL A 104 0.93 47.13 0.65
C VAL A 104 -0.37 47.75 1.14
N ASN A 105 -1.37 47.81 0.28
CA ASN A 105 -2.73 48.24 0.61
C ASN A 105 -3.29 47.38 1.75
N SER A 106 -3.72 48.00 2.85
CA SER A 106 -4.25 47.32 4.04
C SER A 106 -5.73 46.93 3.91
N THR A 107 -6.38 47.32 2.82
CA THR A 107 -7.84 47.18 2.63
C THR A 107 -8.23 46.52 1.30
N ALA A 108 -7.27 46.20 0.43
CA ALA A 108 -7.49 45.47 -0.81
C ALA A 108 -6.43 44.38 -1.02
N SER A 109 -6.73 43.41 -1.88
CA SER A 109 -5.76 42.41 -2.31
C SER A 109 -4.58 43.10 -3.03
N ASN A 110 -3.35 42.88 -2.54
CA ASN A 110 -2.12 43.42 -3.13
C ASN A 110 -1.60 42.63 -4.33
N TYR A 111 -2.35 41.61 -4.74
CA TYR A 111 -1.98 40.67 -5.79
C TYR A 111 -3.22 40.23 -6.54
N ASP A 112 -3.10 40.12 -7.86
CA ASP A 112 -4.06 39.37 -8.67
C ASP A 112 -3.70 37.89 -8.59
N PHE A 113 -4.57 37.08 -7.99
CA PHE A 113 -4.41 35.63 -7.97
C PHE A 113 -4.84 35.06 -9.32
N HIS A 114 -3.86 34.77 -10.17
CA HIS A 114 -4.10 34.11 -11.45
C HIS A 114 -4.12 32.58 -11.27
N ASN A 115 -5.26 32.04 -10.82
CA ASN A 115 -5.54 30.59 -10.82
C ASN A 115 -6.34 30.18 -12.05
N THR A 116 -5.80 30.52 -13.22
CA THR A 116 -6.42 30.24 -14.53
C THR A 116 -5.70 29.13 -15.27
N ALA A 117 -4.85 28.36 -14.58
CA ALA A 117 -4.21 27.21 -15.19
C ALA A 117 -5.30 26.20 -15.58
N ALA A 118 -5.36 25.84 -16.86
CA ALA A 118 -6.29 24.81 -17.32
C ALA A 118 -6.01 23.52 -16.56
N ASN A 119 -7.07 22.78 -16.20
CA ASN A 119 -6.94 21.44 -15.62
C ASN A 119 -6.03 20.58 -16.52
N VAL A 120 -4.79 20.34 -16.07
CA VAL A 120 -3.89 19.45 -16.78
C VAL A 120 -4.34 18.04 -16.48
N THR A 121 -4.97 17.40 -17.46
CA THR A 121 -5.25 15.97 -17.37
C THR A 121 -3.91 15.26 -17.48
N LEU A 122 -3.40 14.78 -16.35
CA LEU A 122 -2.28 13.84 -16.37
C LEU A 122 -2.77 12.60 -17.09
N THR A 123 -2.23 12.36 -18.28
CA THR A 123 -2.41 11.08 -18.96
C THR A 123 -1.33 10.16 -18.41
N PRO A 124 -1.68 9.09 -17.66
CA PRO A 124 -0.69 8.11 -17.27
C PRO A 124 -0.07 7.57 -18.55
N VAL A 125 1.21 7.86 -18.76
CA VAL A 125 1.97 7.16 -19.79
C VAL A 125 2.08 5.73 -19.27
N GLY A 126 1.70 4.74 -20.10
CA GLY A 126 1.64 3.35 -19.69
C GLY A 126 2.92 2.88 -19.00
N PHE A 127 2.82 1.77 -18.25
CA PHE A 127 3.94 1.17 -17.53
C PHE A 127 5.18 1.06 -18.44
N ASN A 128 6.16 1.93 -18.18
CA ASN A 128 7.36 2.05 -19.01
C ASN A 128 8.51 1.28 -18.34
N ILE A 129 8.84 0.11 -18.88
CA ILE A 129 9.94 -0.75 -18.41
C ILE A 129 11.31 -0.39 -19.00
N SER A 130 11.39 0.64 -19.85
CA SER A 130 12.61 0.96 -20.62
C SER A 130 13.77 1.44 -19.75
N ASN A 131 13.49 1.89 -18.52
CA ASN A 131 14.49 2.33 -17.53
C ASN A 131 14.62 1.34 -16.36
N TYR A 132 14.12 0.10 -16.50
CA TYR A 132 14.29 -0.91 -15.47
C TYR A 132 15.75 -1.37 -15.44
N SER A 133 16.49 -0.93 -14.43
CA SER A 133 17.73 -1.60 -14.04
C SER A 133 17.41 -2.57 -12.90
N ASN A 134 18.05 -3.73 -12.92
CA ASN A 134 17.93 -4.67 -11.81
C ASN A 134 18.47 -3.99 -10.54
N LYS A 135 17.57 -3.64 -9.62
CA LYS A 135 17.96 -3.02 -8.35
C LYS A 135 18.59 -4.01 -7.39
N LYS A 136 18.20 -5.28 -7.48
CA LYS A 136 18.56 -6.37 -6.57
C LYS A 136 18.59 -7.68 -7.36
N GLU A 137 19.67 -8.42 -7.24
CA GLU A 137 19.85 -9.71 -7.89
C GLU A 137 20.37 -10.73 -6.88
N TYR A 138 19.92 -11.97 -7.01
CA TYR A 138 20.46 -13.11 -6.26
C TYR A 138 20.62 -14.29 -7.21
N SER A 139 21.84 -14.80 -7.32
CA SER A 139 22.15 -15.97 -8.14
C SER A 139 21.98 -17.24 -7.31
N LEU A 140 21.08 -18.11 -7.75
CA LEU A 140 20.87 -19.42 -7.12
C LEU A 140 22.10 -20.31 -7.27
N ASN A 141 22.44 -21.02 -6.20
CA ASN A 141 23.45 -22.08 -6.26
C ASN A 141 22.85 -23.31 -6.94
N THR A 142 23.51 -23.82 -7.98
CA THR A 142 23.02 -24.95 -8.78
C THR A 142 22.90 -26.26 -7.99
N SER A 143 23.64 -26.41 -6.88
CA SER A 143 23.50 -27.56 -5.99
C SER A 143 22.26 -27.50 -5.07
N GLN A 144 21.67 -26.31 -4.90
CA GLN A 144 20.50 -26.07 -4.04
C GLN A 144 19.21 -25.94 -4.86
N ALA A 145 19.29 -25.25 -6.00
CA ALA A 145 18.15 -24.92 -6.84
C ALA A 145 18.52 -24.85 -8.33
N GLY A 146 19.32 -25.81 -8.81
CA GLY A 146 19.81 -25.86 -10.20
C GLY A 146 18.75 -26.11 -11.26
N SER A 147 17.50 -26.30 -10.88
CA SER A 147 16.38 -26.51 -11.79
C SER A 147 15.10 -25.92 -11.20
N ALA A 148 15.17 -24.69 -10.68
CA ALA A 148 14.00 -23.96 -10.21
C ALA A 148 13.14 -23.52 -11.42
N TYR A 149 11.85 -23.88 -11.42
CA TYR A 149 10.90 -23.50 -12.47
C TYR A 149 9.90 -22.45 -12.02
N ASP A 150 9.63 -22.38 -10.72
CA ASP A 150 8.75 -21.36 -10.16
C ASP A 150 9.21 -20.90 -8.78
N ILE A 151 8.74 -19.72 -8.39
CA ILE A 151 9.08 -19.01 -7.17
C ILE A 151 7.82 -18.46 -6.52
N PHE A 152 7.72 -18.62 -5.20
CA PHE A 152 6.65 -18.03 -4.40
C PHE A 152 7.24 -17.30 -3.19
N PHE A 153 6.76 -16.10 -2.91
CA PHE A 153 7.11 -15.38 -1.69
C PHE A 153 6.01 -15.51 -0.65
N LYS A 154 6.38 -15.82 0.59
CA LYS A 154 5.46 -15.70 1.72
C LYS A 154 4.89 -14.27 1.76
N PRO A 155 3.60 -14.06 2.11
CA PRO A 155 2.99 -12.72 2.11
C PRO A 155 3.65 -11.68 3.01
N ASP A 156 4.45 -12.09 3.99
CA ASP A 156 5.24 -11.16 4.82
C ASP A 156 6.63 -10.84 4.23
N GLY A 157 6.97 -11.45 3.10
CA GLY A 157 8.24 -11.26 2.39
C GLY A 157 9.45 -11.92 3.05
N THR A 158 9.28 -12.69 4.13
CA THR A 158 10.40 -13.25 4.92
C THR A 158 10.90 -14.60 4.43
N LYS A 159 10.13 -15.27 3.55
CA LYS A 159 10.51 -16.54 2.93
C LYS A 159 10.25 -16.51 1.44
N MET A 160 11.11 -17.20 0.71
CA MET A 160 11.01 -17.46 -0.72
C MET A 160 11.08 -18.98 -0.92
N PHE A 161 10.09 -19.53 -1.61
CA PHE A 161 9.97 -20.95 -1.91
C PHE A 161 10.24 -21.16 -3.39
N LEU A 162 10.98 -22.21 -3.74
CA LEU A 162 11.22 -22.59 -5.13
C LEU A 162 10.72 -24.01 -5.37
N ALA A 163 10.06 -24.19 -6.51
CA ALA A 163 9.76 -25.52 -7.04
C ALA A 163 10.89 -25.92 -7.97
N ASN A 164 11.68 -26.91 -7.55
CA ASN A 164 12.68 -27.52 -8.40
C ASN A 164 12.05 -28.70 -9.13
N GLY A 165 12.09 -28.65 -10.46
CA GLY A 165 11.63 -29.72 -11.34
C GLY A 165 12.77 -30.21 -12.23
N SER A 166 13.03 -31.50 -12.31
CA SER A 166 13.99 -32.04 -13.28
C SER A 166 13.51 -33.37 -13.83
N GLY A 167 13.69 -33.54 -15.15
CA GLY A 167 13.52 -34.83 -15.82
C GLY A 167 14.53 -35.89 -15.39
N SER A 168 15.57 -35.50 -14.65
CA SER A 168 16.64 -36.38 -14.16
C SER A 168 16.42 -36.92 -12.74
N GLY A 169 15.26 -36.68 -12.12
CA GLY A 169 14.82 -37.40 -10.92
C GLY A 169 14.92 -36.67 -9.58
N THR A 170 15.43 -35.43 -9.53
CA THR A 170 15.42 -34.62 -8.31
C THR A 170 14.34 -33.54 -8.41
N ASN A 171 13.22 -33.75 -7.73
CA ASN A 171 12.11 -32.80 -7.66
C ASN A 171 11.86 -32.44 -6.20
N ASN A 172 11.99 -31.17 -5.82
CA ASN A 172 11.78 -30.77 -4.44
C ASN A 172 11.25 -29.34 -4.31
N LEU A 173 10.61 -29.08 -3.18
CA LEU A 173 10.36 -27.74 -2.68
C LEU A 173 11.54 -27.34 -1.80
N VAL A 174 12.12 -26.18 -2.08
CA VAL A 174 13.20 -25.62 -1.27
C VAL A 174 12.85 -24.24 -0.76
N THR A 175 13.37 -23.90 0.40
CA THR A 175 13.10 -22.62 1.06
C THR A 175 14.37 -21.79 1.19
N TYR A 176 14.21 -20.49 1.01
CA TYR A 176 15.20 -19.47 1.33
C TYR A 176 14.57 -18.49 2.32
N ASN A 177 15.28 -18.24 3.43
CA ASN A 177 14.91 -17.19 4.38
C ASN A 177 15.46 -15.85 3.91
N LEU A 178 14.67 -14.79 4.05
CA LEU A 178 15.03 -13.42 3.72
C LEU A 178 15.13 -12.64 5.02
N SER A 179 16.34 -12.20 5.39
CA SER A 179 16.52 -11.44 6.65
C SER A 179 15.90 -10.04 6.57
N THR A 180 15.69 -9.53 5.35
CA THR A 180 14.89 -8.33 5.08
C THR A 180 13.75 -8.70 4.15
N ALA A 181 12.52 -8.38 4.57
CA ALA A 181 11.32 -8.72 3.79
C ALA A 181 11.42 -8.20 2.35
N TRP A 182 11.14 -9.08 1.38
CA TRP A 182 11.16 -8.80 -0.06
C TRP A 182 12.54 -8.41 -0.63
N ASP A 183 13.62 -8.62 0.11
CA ASP A 183 14.98 -8.36 -0.33
C ASP A 183 15.73 -9.64 -0.70
N VAL A 184 15.68 -10.00 -1.98
CA VAL A 184 16.34 -11.21 -2.50
C VAL A 184 17.85 -11.24 -2.26
N THR A 185 18.53 -10.10 -2.07
CA THR A 185 19.98 -10.09 -1.78
C THR A 185 20.29 -10.63 -0.38
N THR A 186 19.28 -10.73 0.48
CA THR A 186 19.37 -11.29 1.83
C THR A 186 18.95 -12.76 1.90
N ALA A 187 18.68 -13.38 0.74
CA ALA A 187 18.26 -14.77 0.67
C ALA A 187 19.34 -15.73 1.18
N SER A 188 18.96 -16.61 2.09
CA SER A 188 19.79 -17.70 2.62
C SER A 188 19.04 -19.01 2.51
N TYR A 189 19.64 -19.99 1.83
CA TYR A 189 19.09 -21.33 1.67
C TYR A 189 18.89 -22.00 3.04
N ASP A 190 17.69 -22.55 3.26
CA ASP A 190 17.35 -23.31 4.45
C ASP A 190 17.37 -24.81 4.15
N ALA A 191 18.50 -25.45 4.42
CA ALA A 191 18.68 -26.87 4.19
C ALA A 191 17.80 -27.76 5.11
N SER A 192 17.21 -27.20 6.17
CA SER A 192 16.30 -27.91 7.05
C SER A 192 14.85 -27.89 6.56
N GLU A 193 14.51 -26.96 5.67
CA GLU A 193 13.16 -26.74 5.17
C GLU A 193 13.03 -27.13 3.69
N VAL A 194 13.23 -28.42 3.43
CA VAL A 194 13.20 -29.03 2.09
C VAL A 194 12.22 -30.19 2.08
N TYR A 195 11.48 -30.34 0.99
CA TYR A 195 10.57 -31.47 0.79
C TYR A 195 10.75 -32.14 -0.57
N ASP A 196 11.00 -33.45 -0.55
CA ASP A 196 11.15 -34.26 -1.76
C ASP A 196 9.79 -34.63 -2.35
N THR A 197 9.57 -34.21 -3.60
CA THR A 197 8.34 -34.45 -4.36
C THR A 197 8.53 -35.50 -5.46
N SER A 198 9.73 -36.05 -5.63
CA SER A 198 10.11 -36.95 -6.73
C SER A 198 9.24 -38.20 -6.85
N SER A 199 8.63 -38.66 -5.76
CA SER A 199 7.71 -39.80 -5.72
C SER A 199 6.32 -39.53 -6.30
N THR A 200 5.95 -38.25 -6.47
CA THR A 200 4.57 -37.84 -6.81
C THR A 200 4.53 -36.85 -7.97
N VAL A 201 5.57 -36.03 -8.16
CA VAL A 201 5.69 -35.03 -9.22
C VAL A 201 6.88 -35.38 -10.11
N SER A 202 6.68 -35.38 -11.42
CA SER A 202 7.76 -35.59 -12.40
C SER A 202 8.42 -34.29 -12.83
N TYR A 203 7.63 -33.22 -12.94
CA TYR A 203 8.08 -31.88 -13.32
C TYR A 203 7.21 -30.83 -12.64
N ALA A 204 7.74 -30.24 -11.56
CA ALA A 204 7.09 -29.15 -10.84
C ALA A 204 7.33 -27.83 -11.58
N ASN A 205 6.39 -27.42 -12.45
CA ASN A 205 6.56 -26.21 -13.26
C ASN A 205 5.94 -24.96 -12.62
N GLY A 206 4.91 -25.14 -11.80
CA GLY A 206 4.16 -24.07 -11.16
C GLY A 206 4.00 -24.36 -9.68
N LEU A 207 4.05 -23.30 -8.87
CA LEU A 207 4.00 -23.31 -7.42
C LEU A 207 3.01 -22.27 -6.92
N TRP A 208 2.06 -22.68 -6.08
CA TRP A 208 1.17 -21.74 -5.40
C TRP A 208 0.85 -22.18 -3.99
N PHE A 209 0.87 -21.24 -3.05
CA PHE A 209 0.45 -21.48 -1.67
C PHE A 209 -0.93 -20.91 -1.42
N LYS A 210 -1.74 -21.65 -0.66
CA LYS A 210 -2.94 -21.11 -0.05
C LYS A 210 -2.55 -19.94 0.88
N PRO A 211 -3.32 -18.83 0.93
CA PRO A 211 -2.92 -17.67 1.74
C PRO A 211 -2.79 -17.91 3.25
N ASP A 212 -3.38 -18.99 3.78
CA ASP A 212 -3.18 -19.39 5.18
C ASP A 212 -1.89 -20.22 5.39
N GLY A 213 -1.19 -20.58 4.32
CA GLY A 213 0.04 -21.36 4.33
C GLY A 213 -0.14 -22.85 4.57
N THR A 214 -1.37 -23.36 4.66
CA THR A 214 -1.63 -24.76 5.04
C THR A 214 -1.57 -25.73 3.85
N TYR A 215 -1.62 -25.22 2.62
CA TYR A 215 -1.51 -26.01 1.41
C TYR A 215 -0.54 -25.39 0.41
N VAL A 216 0.18 -26.25 -0.28
CA VAL A 216 0.97 -25.92 -1.45
C VAL A 216 0.50 -26.77 -2.63
N TYR A 217 0.37 -26.14 -3.77
CA TYR A 217 -0.11 -26.74 -5.02
C TYR A 217 1.00 -26.69 -6.05
N LEU A 218 1.26 -27.83 -6.68
CA LEU A 218 2.24 -27.98 -7.74
C LEU A 218 1.57 -28.43 -9.03
N THR A 219 1.92 -27.80 -10.14
CA THR A 219 1.60 -28.39 -11.45
C THR A 219 2.56 -29.53 -11.72
N ASN A 220 2.03 -30.66 -12.20
CA ASN A 220 2.80 -31.84 -12.59
C ASN A 220 2.69 -32.03 -14.10
N ASN A 221 3.71 -31.57 -14.84
CA ASN A 221 3.72 -31.72 -16.30
C ASN A 221 3.73 -33.20 -16.75
N GLY A 222 4.40 -34.10 -16.03
CA GLY A 222 4.50 -35.51 -16.42
C GLY A 222 3.16 -36.25 -16.46
N ASN A 223 2.20 -35.83 -15.63
CA ASN A 223 0.87 -36.45 -15.53
C ASN A 223 -0.29 -35.47 -15.84
N SER A 224 0.01 -34.30 -16.43
CA SER A 224 -0.99 -33.29 -16.81
C SER A 224 -1.98 -32.97 -15.68
N GLY A 225 -1.47 -32.72 -14.47
CA GLY A 225 -2.31 -32.55 -13.28
C GLY A 225 -1.81 -31.50 -12.31
N VAL A 226 -2.57 -31.29 -11.23
CA VAL A 226 -2.17 -30.50 -10.06
C VAL A 226 -2.17 -31.41 -8.85
N ILE A 227 -1.09 -31.35 -8.06
CA ILE A 227 -0.95 -32.10 -6.82
C ILE A 227 -0.91 -31.10 -5.68
N SER A 228 -1.62 -31.39 -4.61
CA SER A 228 -1.62 -30.57 -3.40
C SER A 228 -0.98 -31.33 -2.23
N TYR A 229 -0.18 -30.62 -1.45
CA TYR A 229 0.36 -31.10 -0.19
C TYR A 229 -0.19 -30.26 0.94
N TYR A 230 -0.60 -30.92 2.03
CA TYR A 230 -0.94 -30.26 3.27
C TYR A 230 0.31 -30.09 4.13
N LEU A 231 0.47 -28.92 4.71
CA LEU A 231 1.55 -28.59 5.63
C LEU A 231 0.99 -28.62 7.05
N THR A 232 1.52 -29.49 7.91
CA THR A 232 1.06 -29.53 9.30
C THR A 232 1.47 -28.27 10.08
N THR A 233 2.53 -27.60 9.61
CA THR A 233 2.90 -26.25 10.02
C THR A 233 2.78 -25.32 8.82
N ALA A 234 1.96 -24.27 8.96
CA ALA A 234 1.76 -23.32 7.86
C ALA A 234 3.10 -22.68 7.43
N TRP A 235 3.31 -22.60 6.11
CA TRP A 235 4.54 -22.04 5.50
C TRP A 235 5.83 -22.81 5.79
N ASP A 236 5.73 -24.07 6.24
CA ASP A 236 6.87 -24.97 6.42
C ASP A 236 6.73 -26.18 5.50
N VAL A 237 7.46 -26.17 4.40
CA VAL A 237 7.36 -27.24 3.39
C VAL A 237 7.92 -28.57 3.90
N SER A 238 8.82 -28.58 4.89
CA SER A 238 9.35 -29.84 5.45
C SER A 238 8.27 -30.69 6.12
N THR A 239 7.16 -30.04 6.50
CA THR A 239 6.00 -30.70 7.11
C THR A 239 4.97 -31.20 6.10
N ALA A 240 5.28 -31.10 4.81
CA ALA A 240 4.37 -31.51 3.75
C ALA A 240 4.03 -33.00 3.82
N SER A 241 2.76 -33.29 3.58
CA SER A 241 2.24 -34.63 3.36
C SER A 241 1.35 -34.62 2.12
N SER A 242 1.58 -35.55 1.20
CA SER A 242 0.74 -35.68 0.00
C SER A 242 -0.63 -36.19 0.42
N LEU A 243 -1.69 -35.46 0.05
CA LEU A 243 -3.06 -35.76 0.48
C LEU A 243 -4.01 -36.05 -0.68
N ALA A 244 -3.82 -35.39 -1.83
CA ALA A 244 -4.67 -35.60 -2.99
C ALA A 244 -3.92 -35.28 -4.28
N THR A 245 -4.16 -36.09 -5.31
CA THR A 245 -3.81 -35.79 -6.70
C THR A 245 -5.11 -35.57 -7.44
N GLU A 246 -5.30 -34.36 -7.98
CA GLU A 246 -6.41 -34.07 -8.88
C GLU A 246 -5.85 -34.03 -10.30
N THR A 247 -6.18 -35.06 -11.09
CA THR A 247 -5.83 -35.05 -12.51
C THR A 247 -6.77 -34.09 -13.23
N LEU A 248 -6.21 -33.03 -13.80
CA LEU A 248 -6.95 -32.08 -14.62
C LEU A 248 -7.22 -32.73 -15.98
N THR A 249 -8.23 -33.60 -16.04
CA THR A 249 -8.54 -34.44 -17.20
C THR A 249 -8.90 -33.66 -18.48
N SER A 250 -9.02 -32.34 -18.41
CA SER A 250 -9.38 -31.46 -19.53
C SER A 250 -8.38 -30.34 -19.83
N MET A 251 -7.17 -30.33 -19.26
CA MET A 251 -6.14 -29.32 -19.56
C MET A 251 -4.98 -29.85 -20.40
N SER A 252 -4.33 -28.90 -21.09
CA SER A 252 -3.13 -29.06 -21.91
C SER A 252 -2.08 -29.92 -21.21
N ASN A 253 -1.40 -30.76 -21.98
CA ASN A 253 -0.32 -31.68 -21.61
C ASN A 253 0.96 -31.01 -21.04
N ASP A 254 0.88 -29.76 -20.59
CA ASP A 254 2.00 -28.98 -20.10
C ASP A 254 1.56 -27.76 -19.23
N PRO A 255 1.02 -27.98 -18.03
CA PRO A 255 0.70 -26.88 -17.12
C PRO A 255 1.99 -26.21 -16.61
N ARG A 256 2.20 -24.95 -16.99
CA ARG A 256 3.42 -24.16 -16.70
C ARG A 256 3.31 -23.20 -15.52
N GLY A 257 2.10 -22.90 -15.07
CA GLY A 257 1.88 -21.98 -13.97
C GLY A 257 0.54 -22.26 -13.31
N ILE A 258 0.40 -21.82 -12.07
CA ILE A 258 -0.82 -22.01 -11.28
C ILE A 258 -1.06 -20.76 -10.43
N ASN A 259 -2.31 -20.32 -10.42
CA ASN A 259 -2.76 -19.27 -9.52
C ASN A 259 -4.23 -19.57 -9.19
N LEU A 260 -4.52 -19.67 -7.90
CA LEU A 260 -5.89 -19.88 -7.41
C LEU A 260 -6.38 -18.61 -6.74
N LYS A 261 -7.70 -18.48 -6.57
CA LYS A 261 -8.24 -17.37 -5.79
C LYS A 261 -7.74 -17.47 -4.34
N PRO A 262 -7.68 -16.34 -3.62
CA PRO A 262 -7.24 -16.34 -2.22
C PRO A 262 -8.07 -17.24 -1.29
N ASP A 263 -9.34 -17.50 -1.62
CA ASP A 263 -10.22 -18.40 -0.87
C ASP A 263 -9.97 -19.89 -1.15
N GLY A 264 -9.08 -20.21 -2.11
CA GLY A 264 -8.76 -21.58 -2.52
C GLY A 264 -9.77 -22.17 -3.51
N THR A 265 -10.61 -21.34 -4.15
CA THR A 265 -11.56 -21.75 -5.21
C THR A 265 -11.17 -21.26 -6.61
#